data_AF-A0A2T1DCL9-F1
#
_entry.id   AF-A0A2T1DCL9-F1
#
_cell.length_a   1.000
_cell.length_b   1.000
_cell.length_c   1.000
_cell.angle_alpha   90.00
_cell.angle_beta   90.00
_cell.angle_gamma   90.00
#
_symmetry.space_group_name_H-M   'P 1'
#
loop_
_entity.id
_entity.type
_entity.pdbx_description
1 polymer ?
#
loop_
_entity_poly.entity_id
_entity_poly.type
_entity_poly.pdbx_seq_one_letter_code
_entity_poly.pdbx_strand_id
1 'polypeptide(L)'
;MTTDRAFLTKLSGLGSAPKRYFKKELLPLLADLRLAIVLLLAIAVFSITGTVIEQGQPLAFYQANYPEHPALFGFLTWKVLLTAGFDHVYRTWWYLALLILFGSSLTACTFVRQLPALRWFTRNTSKFYTQPRQFQKFALSAEFDSASLEKAVSLLEKRRYRVFRSGDTIYARKGIIGRIGPIVVHVSMMLILIGGMVGAMTGFIAQEVAPSGSTFLINNIVDAGPWAEPQFPKDWAVKVNRFWIDYLPTGEIDQFYSDLSVLDNDGKEVDRKTIHVNEPLKHKGVTLYQADWSIAAVQVKLNKSPVLQFPMAKLDAVGSRVWGTWVPLKPDLSDGVSLIARDLQGLLLIYDTDGKLISTVRKGMSVQVKGVTLAIADIIGSTGLQIKADPGIPIVYLGFGLLMISTMMSYVSHSQIWALQKDGKFYIGGNTNRAQVTFEREFLELLDQIGERENVLDTSTQLAEV
;
A
#
# COMPACT_ATOMS: atom_id res chain seq x y z
N MET A 1 7.58 -60.30 -26.40
CA MET A 1 8.10 -58.98 -26.84
C MET A 1 7.01 -57.90 -27.02
N THR A 2 5.72 -58.21 -27.00
CA THR A 2 4.63 -57.22 -27.19
C THR A 2 4.08 -56.62 -25.88
N THR A 3 4.34 -57.24 -24.73
CA THR A 3 3.83 -56.82 -23.41
C THR A 3 4.67 -55.70 -22.75
N ASP A 4 5.99 -55.66 -22.97
CA ASP A 4 6.86 -54.63 -22.35
C ASP A 4 6.72 -53.24 -22.98
N ARG A 5 6.42 -53.15 -24.29
CA ARG A 5 6.22 -51.86 -24.96
C ARG A 5 4.95 -51.14 -24.49
N ALA A 6 3.90 -51.87 -24.12
CA ALA A 6 2.65 -51.30 -23.61
C ALA A 6 2.77 -50.78 -22.17
N PHE A 7 3.60 -51.43 -21.35
CA PHE A 7 3.88 -51.00 -19.98
C PHE A 7 4.76 -49.73 -19.95
N LEU A 8 5.80 -49.68 -20.81
CA LEU A 8 6.69 -48.52 -20.93
C LEU A 8 6.01 -47.29 -21.55
N THR A 9 4.99 -47.46 -22.41
CA THR A 9 4.15 -46.35 -22.90
C THR A 9 3.14 -45.85 -21.87
N LYS A 10 2.67 -46.70 -20.95
CA LYS A 10 1.86 -46.27 -19.80
C LYS A 10 2.68 -45.44 -18.79
N LEU A 11 3.93 -45.84 -18.52
CA LEU A 11 4.84 -45.12 -17.63
C LEU A 11 5.28 -43.75 -18.17
N SER A 12 5.47 -43.60 -19.49
CA SER A 12 5.72 -42.28 -20.11
C SER A 12 4.47 -41.38 -20.14
N GLY A 13 3.27 -41.97 -20.13
CA GLY A 13 2.00 -41.26 -19.99
C GLY A 13 1.76 -40.66 -18.60
N LEU A 14 2.21 -41.33 -17.53
CA LEU A 14 2.04 -40.90 -16.14
C LEU A 14 2.75 -39.58 -15.81
N GLY A 15 3.93 -39.30 -16.39
CA GLY A 15 4.60 -38.00 -16.25
C GLY A 15 3.94 -36.86 -17.03
N SER A 16 3.12 -37.19 -18.03
CA SER A 16 2.38 -36.21 -18.86
C SER A 16 1.00 -35.88 -18.31
N ALA A 17 0.41 -36.74 -17.47
CA ALA A 17 -0.90 -36.55 -16.86
C ALA A 17 -0.98 -35.30 -15.95
N PRO A 18 -0.01 -35.01 -15.06
CA PRO A 18 -0.01 -33.79 -14.25
C PRO A 18 0.09 -32.53 -15.12
N LYS A 19 0.96 -32.54 -16.14
CA LYS A 19 1.11 -31.43 -17.09
C LYS A 19 -0.16 -31.22 -17.91
N ARG A 20 -0.85 -32.30 -18.30
CA ARG A 20 -2.10 -32.25 -19.07
C ARG A 20 -3.25 -31.73 -18.21
N TYR A 21 -3.38 -32.19 -16.97
CA TYR A 21 -4.36 -31.69 -16.00
C TYR A 21 -4.13 -30.20 -15.72
N PHE A 22 -2.89 -29.80 -15.42
CA PHE A 22 -2.54 -28.40 -15.17
C PHE A 22 -2.91 -27.49 -16.35
N LYS A 23 -2.60 -27.91 -17.59
CA LYS A 23 -2.90 -27.11 -18.79
C LYS A 23 -4.38 -27.09 -19.18
N LYS A 24 -5.11 -28.20 -19.00
CA LYS A 24 -6.48 -28.35 -19.50
C LYS A 24 -7.56 -27.99 -18.48
N GLU A 25 -7.30 -28.16 -17.20
CA GLU A 25 -8.30 -28.04 -16.12
C GLU A 25 -7.96 -26.85 -15.22
N LEU A 26 -6.76 -26.85 -14.62
CA LEU A 26 -6.39 -25.87 -13.59
C LEU A 26 -6.10 -24.48 -14.16
N LEU A 27 -5.33 -24.39 -15.25
CA LEU A 27 -4.94 -23.11 -15.83
C LEU A 27 -6.15 -22.31 -16.37
N PRO A 28 -7.13 -22.92 -17.07
CA PRO A 28 -8.35 -22.22 -17.47
C PRO A 28 -9.19 -21.75 -16.27
N LEU A 29 -9.30 -22.55 -15.20
CA LEU A 29 -9.99 -22.17 -13.97
C LEU A 29 -9.33 -20.97 -13.31
N LEU A 30 -8.01 -20.99 -13.13
CA LEU A 30 -7.26 -19.87 -12.57
C LEU A 30 -7.28 -18.63 -13.46
N ALA A 31 -7.36 -18.81 -14.78
CA ALA A 31 -7.46 -17.73 -15.76
C ALA A 31 -8.92 -17.25 -16.00
N ASP A 32 -9.87 -17.61 -15.13
CA ASP A 32 -11.25 -17.15 -15.20
C ASP A 32 -11.43 -15.78 -14.53
N LEU A 33 -12.12 -14.87 -15.23
CA LEU A 33 -12.35 -13.50 -14.74
C LEU A 33 -13.33 -13.46 -13.57
N ARG A 34 -14.35 -14.33 -13.54
CA ARG A 34 -15.34 -14.39 -12.46
C ARG A 34 -14.68 -14.86 -11.18
N LEU A 35 -13.81 -15.86 -11.27
CA LEU A 35 -13.01 -16.31 -10.12
C LEU A 35 -12.19 -15.15 -9.55
N ALA A 36 -11.46 -14.41 -10.39
CA ALA A 36 -10.66 -13.27 -9.95
C ALA A 36 -11.50 -12.19 -9.25
N ILE A 37 -12.69 -11.88 -9.77
CA ILE A 37 -13.62 -10.91 -9.16
C ILE A 37 -14.11 -11.40 -7.80
N VAL A 38 -14.51 -12.67 -7.69
CA VAL A 38 -14.96 -13.25 -6.41
C VAL A 38 -13.84 -13.24 -5.37
N LEU A 39 -12.61 -13.61 -5.76
CA LEU A 39 -11.45 -13.57 -4.88
C LEU A 39 -11.15 -12.15 -4.39
N LEU A 40 -11.20 -11.16 -5.29
CA LEU A 40 -11.01 -9.76 -4.94
C LEU A 40 -12.07 -9.28 -3.93
N LEU A 41 -13.34 -9.62 -4.15
CA LEU A 41 -14.44 -9.27 -3.24
C LEU A 41 -14.28 -9.96 -1.88
N ALA A 42 -13.87 -11.23 -1.84
CA ALA A 42 -13.61 -11.94 -0.61
C ALA A 42 -12.47 -11.29 0.19
N ILE A 43 -11.34 -10.97 -0.46
CA ILE A 43 -10.22 -10.26 0.16
C ILE A 43 -10.68 -8.91 0.72
N ALA A 44 -11.49 -8.16 -0.02
CA ALA A 44 -12.02 -6.88 0.43
C ALA A 44 -12.89 -7.01 1.69
N VAL A 45 -13.81 -7.98 1.73
CA VAL A 45 -14.68 -8.23 2.90
C VAL A 45 -13.87 -8.56 4.15
N PHE A 46 -12.87 -9.44 4.04
CA PHE A 46 -12.02 -9.79 5.17
C PHE A 46 -11.11 -8.63 5.58
N SER A 47 -10.62 -7.84 4.63
CA SER A 47 -9.83 -6.64 4.92
C SER A 47 -10.63 -5.59 5.68
N ILE A 48 -11.90 -5.37 5.30
CA ILE A 48 -12.83 -4.48 6.02
C ILE A 48 -13.05 -5.01 7.44
N THR A 49 -13.29 -6.31 7.59
CA THR A 49 -13.48 -6.94 8.91
C THR A 49 -12.26 -6.74 9.81
N GLY A 50 -11.05 -6.96 9.30
CA GLY A 50 -9.80 -6.73 10.02
C GLY A 50 -9.48 -5.26 10.29
N THR A 51 -10.17 -4.32 9.64
CA THR A 51 -10.07 -2.88 9.94
C THR A 51 -11.06 -2.45 11.02
N VAL A 52 -12.25 -3.05 11.02
CA VAL A 52 -13.30 -2.79 12.02
C VAL A 52 -12.95 -3.39 13.39
N ILE A 53 -12.33 -4.57 13.40
CA ILE A 53 -11.85 -5.22 14.62
C ILE A 53 -10.41 -4.79 14.85
N GLU A 54 -10.12 -4.15 15.98
CA GLU A 54 -8.75 -3.79 16.36
C GLU A 54 -7.85 -5.03 16.37
N GLN A 55 -6.71 -4.96 15.68
CA GLN A 55 -5.80 -6.08 15.50
C GLN A 55 -4.72 -6.08 16.59
N GLY A 56 -4.28 -7.28 17.02
CA GLY A 56 -3.10 -7.44 17.90
C GLY A 56 -3.25 -6.88 19.32
N GLN A 57 -4.47 -6.60 19.78
CA GLN A 57 -4.71 -6.13 21.14
C GLN A 57 -4.51 -7.22 22.20
N PRO A 58 -4.31 -6.86 23.48
CA PRO A 58 -4.24 -7.83 24.57
C PRO A 58 -5.55 -8.61 24.76
N LEU A 59 -5.48 -9.82 25.33
CA LEU A 59 -6.66 -10.66 25.60
C LEU A 59 -7.75 -9.91 26.40
N ALA A 60 -7.35 -9.13 27.40
CA ALA A 60 -8.26 -8.35 28.24
C ALA A 60 -9.10 -7.34 27.44
N PHE A 61 -8.53 -6.77 26.37
CA PHE A 61 -9.26 -5.87 25.48
C PHE A 61 -10.39 -6.60 24.77
N TYR A 62 -10.13 -7.79 24.22
CA TYR A 62 -11.17 -8.54 23.51
C TYR A 62 -12.25 -9.06 24.46
N GLN A 63 -11.88 -9.49 25.67
CA GLN A 63 -12.85 -9.94 26.68
C GLN A 63 -13.79 -8.81 27.12
N ALA A 64 -13.27 -7.59 27.24
CA ALA A 64 -14.07 -6.41 27.61
C ALA A 64 -15.00 -5.94 26.49
N ASN A 65 -14.52 -5.92 25.24
CA ASN A 65 -15.28 -5.40 24.10
C ASN A 65 -16.19 -6.44 23.41
N TYR A 66 -15.86 -7.73 23.53
CA TYR A 66 -16.60 -8.84 22.93
C TYR A 66 -16.96 -9.91 23.98
N PRO A 67 -17.79 -9.56 24.98
CA PRO A 67 -18.12 -10.46 26.09
C PRO A 67 -18.89 -11.70 25.63
N GLU A 68 -18.86 -12.76 26.44
CA GLU A 68 -19.64 -13.98 26.16
C GLU A 68 -21.15 -13.75 26.32
N HIS A 69 -21.54 -12.93 27.30
CA HIS A 69 -22.94 -12.60 27.57
C HIS A 69 -23.11 -11.12 27.95
N PRO A 70 -23.95 -10.35 27.22
CA PRO A 70 -24.56 -10.69 25.93
C PRO A 70 -23.53 -10.65 24.80
N ALA A 71 -23.49 -11.70 23.97
CA ALA A 71 -22.63 -11.72 22.78
C ALA A 71 -23.06 -10.66 21.77
N LEU A 72 -22.10 -10.03 21.10
CA LEU A 72 -22.39 -9.07 20.04
C LEU A 72 -23.08 -9.81 18.88
N PHE A 73 -24.18 -9.26 18.36
CA PHE A 73 -25.03 -9.92 17.35
C PHE A 73 -25.53 -11.33 17.74
N GLY A 74 -25.48 -11.71 19.03
CA GLY A 74 -25.96 -13.00 19.53
C GLY A 74 -25.01 -14.19 19.33
N PHE A 75 -23.86 -14.01 18.66
CA PHE A 75 -22.88 -15.09 18.44
C PHE A 75 -21.42 -14.65 18.49
N LEU A 76 -21.13 -13.36 18.29
CA LEU A 76 -19.76 -12.85 18.20
C LEU A 76 -19.22 -12.60 19.61
N THR A 77 -18.41 -13.55 20.07
CA THR A 77 -17.69 -13.49 21.35
C THR A 77 -16.20 -13.42 21.10
N TRP A 78 -15.43 -12.97 22.11
CA TRP A 78 -13.97 -12.98 22.05
C TRP A 78 -13.40 -14.36 21.69
N LYS A 79 -14.02 -15.46 22.15
CA LYS A 79 -13.61 -16.83 21.81
C LYS A 79 -13.74 -17.12 20.32
N VAL A 80 -14.89 -16.77 19.72
CA VAL A 80 -15.13 -16.97 18.27
C VAL A 80 -14.17 -16.11 17.45
N LEU A 81 -13.94 -14.88 17.89
CA LEU A 81 -13.05 -13.92 17.22
C LEU A 81 -11.61 -14.45 17.18
N LEU A 82 -11.06 -14.84 18.34
CA LEU A 82 -9.69 -15.34 18.45
C LEU A 82 -9.50 -16.71 17.78
N THR A 83 -10.49 -17.60 17.85
CA THR A 83 -10.39 -18.93 17.20
C THR A 83 -10.42 -18.83 15.68
N ALA A 84 -11.18 -17.90 15.11
CA ALA A 84 -11.19 -17.62 13.68
C ALA A 84 -9.95 -16.83 13.21
N GLY A 85 -9.21 -16.21 14.14
CA GLY A 85 -8.06 -15.35 13.87
C GLY A 85 -8.45 -13.95 13.39
N PHE A 86 -9.62 -13.46 13.77
CA PHE A 86 -10.09 -12.12 13.38
C PHE A 86 -9.32 -10.98 14.08
N ASP A 87 -8.53 -11.28 15.12
CA ASP A 87 -7.59 -10.38 15.78
C ASP A 87 -6.26 -10.21 15.03
N HIS A 88 -5.99 -11.07 14.05
CA HIS A 88 -4.78 -11.05 13.22
C HIS A 88 -5.06 -11.50 11.77
N VAL A 89 -6.15 -10.99 11.18
CA VAL A 89 -6.69 -11.40 9.86
C VAL A 89 -5.61 -11.51 8.80
N TYR A 90 -4.75 -10.50 8.68
CA TYR A 90 -3.72 -10.39 7.64
C TYR A 90 -2.64 -11.48 7.68
N ARG A 91 -2.60 -12.29 8.74
CA ARG A 91 -1.62 -13.37 8.96
C ARG A 91 -2.25 -14.75 9.04
N THR A 92 -3.57 -14.81 9.10
CA THR A 92 -4.27 -16.09 9.13
C THR A 92 -3.96 -16.89 7.86
N TRP A 93 -3.85 -18.21 8.01
CA TRP A 93 -3.54 -19.10 6.89
C TRP A 93 -4.57 -18.97 5.75
N TRP A 94 -5.84 -18.74 6.09
CA TRP A 94 -6.93 -18.63 5.13
C TRP A 94 -6.85 -17.32 4.32
N TYR A 95 -6.49 -16.20 4.96
CA TYR A 95 -6.31 -14.93 4.27
C TYR A 95 -5.08 -14.96 3.36
N LEU A 96 -3.97 -15.54 3.85
CA LEU A 96 -2.77 -15.75 3.04
C LEU A 96 -3.05 -16.69 1.85
N ALA A 97 -3.83 -17.75 2.05
CA ALA A 97 -4.26 -18.63 0.97
C ALA A 97 -5.11 -17.89 -0.08
N LEU A 98 -6.01 -16.98 0.33
CA LEU A 98 -6.76 -16.13 -0.59
C LEU A 98 -5.83 -15.22 -1.42
N LEU A 99 -4.84 -14.58 -0.80
CA LEU A 99 -3.86 -13.75 -1.49
C LEU A 99 -3.01 -14.57 -2.49
N ILE A 100 -2.55 -15.76 -2.10
CA ILE A 100 -1.79 -16.66 -2.98
C ILE A 100 -2.65 -17.12 -4.16
N LEU A 101 -3.90 -17.49 -3.91
CA LEU A 101 -4.83 -17.92 -4.95
C LEU A 101 -5.16 -16.77 -5.91
N PHE A 102 -5.37 -15.56 -5.39
CA PHE A 102 -5.56 -14.36 -6.19
C PHE A 102 -4.34 -14.02 -7.03
N GLY A 103 -3.13 -14.04 -6.44
CA GLY A 103 -1.87 -13.84 -7.17
C GLY A 103 -1.66 -14.89 -8.27
N SER A 104 -2.00 -16.15 -8.00
CA SER A 104 -1.96 -17.24 -8.97
C SER A 104 -2.95 -17.03 -10.12
N SER A 105 -4.17 -16.60 -9.81
CA SER A 105 -5.20 -16.26 -10.80
C SER A 105 -4.77 -15.08 -11.68
N LEU A 106 -4.24 -14.01 -11.08
CA LEU A 106 -3.72 -12.84 -11.80
C LEU A 106 -2.56 -13.23 -12.71
N THR A 107 -1.66 -14.10 -12.23
CA THR A 107 -0.54 -14.65 -13.00
C THR A 107 -1.05 -15.44 -14.20
N ALA A 108 -1.97 -16.40 -13.98
CA ALA A 108 -2.57 -17.20 -15.03
C ALA A 108 -3.28 -16.34 -16.08
N CYS A 109 -4.09 -15.36 -15.65
CA CYS A 109 -4.73 -14.40 -16.55
C CYS A 109 -3.71 -13.61 -17.39
N THR A 110 -2.59 -13.20 -16.80
CA THR A 110 -1.53 -12.46 -17.49
C THR A 110 -0.87 -13.30 -18.58
N PHE A 111 -0.51 -14.56 -18.29
CA PHE A 111 0.13 -15.45 -19.26
C PHE A 111 -0.81 -15.95 -20.36
N VAL A 112 -2.06 -16.24 -20.02
CA VAL A 112 -3.03 -16.84 -20.96
C VAL A 112 -3.72 -15.78 -21.82
N ARG A 113 -4.01 -14.60 -21.27
CA ARG A 113 -4.81 -13.57 -21.96
C ARG A 113 -3.96 -12.37 -22.38
N GLN A 114 -3.21 -11.77 -21.45
CA GLN A 114 -2.53 -10.48 -21.70
C GLN A 114 -1.29 -10.62 -22.59
N LEU A 115 -0.42 -11.61 -22.36
CA LEU A 115 0.79 -11.80 -23.16
C LEU A 115 0.52 -12.15 -24.64
N PRO A 116 -0.44 -13.02 -24.98
CA PRO A 116 -0.84 -13.24 -26.38
C PRO A 116 -1.41 -11.99 -27.04
N ALA A 117 -2.15 -11.16 -26.31
CA ALA A 117 -2.64 -9.88 -26.82
C ALA A 117 -1.47 -8.96 -27.24
N LEU A 118 -0.34 -9.00 -26.53
CA LEU A 118 0.89 -8.26 -26.88
C LEU A 118 1.54 -8.78 -28.16
N ARG A 119 1.58 -10.11 -28.37
CA ARG A 119 2.14 -10.74 -29.60
C ARG A 119 1.37 -10.38 -30.87
N TRP A 120 0.07 -10.09 -30.74
CA TRP A 120 -0.72 -9.59 -31.87
C TRP A 120 -0.22 -8.21 -32.34
N PHE A 121 0.30 -7.36 -31.46
CA PHE A 121 0.88 -6.06 -31.84
C PHE A 121 2.16 -6.20 -32.67
N THR A 122 2.99 -7.22 -32.41
CA THR A 122 4.27 -7.39 -33.11
C THR A 122 4.14 -8.14 -34.44
N ARG A 123 3.11 -8.97 -34.61
CA ARG A 123 2.92 -9.79 -35.81
C ARG A 123 1.86 -9.29 -36.81
N ASN A 124 0.95 -8.39 -36.43
CA ASN A 124 -0.26 -8.10 -37.22
C ASN A 124 -0.62 -6.61 -37.31
N THR A 125 0.35 -5.71 -37.29
CA THR A 125 0.09 -4.27 -37.42
C THR A 125 -0.43 -3.82 -38.78
N SER A 126 -0.58 -4.71 -39.76
CA SER A 126 -1.12 -4.34 -41.06
C SER A 126 -1.92 -5.48 -41.70
N LYS A 127 -2.98 -5.94 -41.02
CA LYS A 127 -4.04 -6.67 -41.74
C LYS A 127 -4.78 -5.66 -42.60
N PHE A 128 -4.28 -5.46 -43.82
CA PHE A 128 -4.94 -4.68 -44.85
C PHE A 128 -6.15 -5.46 -45.37
N TYR A 129 -7.27 -4.78 -45.55
CA TYR A 129 -8.44 -5.36 -46.20
C TYR A 129 -8.37 -5.04 -47.70
N THR A 130 -8.38 -6.09 -48.51
CA THR A 130 -8.16 -6.03 -49.96
C THR A 130 -9.43 -6.32 -50.77
N GLN A 131 -10.51 -6.74 -50.09
CA GLN A 131 -11.78 -7.08 -50.71
C GLN A 131 -12.91 -6.17 -50.18
N PRO A 132 -13.75 -5.59 -51.06
CA PRO A 132 -14.90 -4.76 -50.65
C PRO A 132 -15.83 -5.41 -49.62
N ARG A 133 -16.11 -6.71 -49.77
CA ARG A 133 -16.97 -7.49 -48.84
C ARG A 133 -16.47 -7.47 -47.39
N GLN A 134 -15.20 -7.17 -47.15
CA GLN A 134 -14.66 -7.09 -45.80
C GLN A 134 -15.13 -5.84 -45.06
N PHE A 135 -15.47 -4.77 -45.79
CA PHE A 135 -15.93 -3.51 -45.22
C PHE A 135 -17.37 -3.58 -44.71
N GLN A 136 -18.20 -4.45 -45.28
CA GLN A 136 -19.57 -4.74 -44.82
C GLN A 136 -19.63 -5.34 -43.41
N LYS A 137 -18.49 -5.77 -42.85
CA LYS A 137 -18.41 -6.33 -41.48
C LYS A 137 -18.30 -5.25 -40.41
N PHE A 138 -17.98 -4.01 -40.78
CA PHE A 138 -17.91 -2.91 -39.83
C PHE A 138 -19.29 -2.34 -39.57
N ALA A 139 -19.58 -2.05 -38.30
CA ALA A 139 -20.80 -1.31 -37.94
C ALA A 139 -20.79 0.11 -38.53
N LEU A 140 -19.60 0.68 -38.73
CA LEU A 140 -19.38 1.97 -39.37
C LEU A 140 -18.56 1.78 -40.64
N SER A 141 -19.21 1.87 -41.79
CA SER A 141 -18.58 1.79 -43.12
C SER A 141 -19.29 2.67 -44.13
N ALA A 142 -18.55 3.15 -45.12
CA ALA A 142 -19.09 3.90 -46.25
C ALA A 142 -18.40 3.53 -47.57
N GLU A 143 -19.10 3.78 -48.67
CA GLU A 143 -18.66 3.58 -50.04
C GLU A 143 -18.85 4.89 -50.81
N PHE A 144 -17.83 5.29 -51.59
CA PHE A 144 -17.84 6.49 -52.41
C PHE A 144 -17.39 6.16 -53.84
N ASP A 145 -18.04 6.78 -54.83
CA ASP A 145 -17.71 6.55 -56.26
C ASP A 145 -16.52 7.37 -56.77
N SER A 146 -16.10 8.43 -56.06
CA SER A 146 -15.03 9.33 -56.56
C SER A 146 -14.11 9.89 -55.47
N ALA A 147 -14.03 9.26 -54.29
CA ALA A 147 -13.16 9.74 -53.22
C ALA A 147 -11.70 9.33 -53.44
N SER A 148 -10.76 10.25 -53.13
CA SER A 148 -9.32 10.00 -53.22
C SER A 148 -8.78 9.35 -51.95
N LEU A 149 -7.95 8.33 -52.15
CA LEU A 149 -7.22 7.66 -51.08
C LEU A 149 -6.24 8.62 -50.38
N GLU A 150 -5.60 9.52 -51.12
CA GLU A 150 -4.68 10.55 -50.64
C GLU A 150 -5.39 11.56 -49.71
N LYS A 151 -6.61 11.96 -50.09
CA LYS A 151 -7.45 12.83 -49.24
C LYS A 151 -7.72 12.15 -47.90
N ALA A 152 -8.07 10.86 -47.89
CA ALA A 152 -8.29 10.10 -46.68
C ALA A 152 -7.02 9.99 -45.80
N VAL A 153 -5.83 9.75 -46.40
CA VAL A 153 -4.55 9.78 -45.65
C VAL A 153 -4.36 11.12 -44.95
N SER A 154 -4.49 12.22 -45.69
CA SER A 154 -4.23 13.57 -45.15
C SER A 154 -5.17 13.92 -43.99
N LEU A 155 -6.45 13.53 -44.08
CA LEU A 155 -7.44 13.76 -43.03
C LEU A 155 -7.17 12.90 -41.80
N LEU A 156 -6.80 11.63 -41.98
CA LEU A 156 -6.43 10.72 -40.90
C LEU A 156 -5.20 11.22 -40.14
N GLU A 157 -4.17 11.69 -40.85
CA GLU A 157 -2.97 12.27 -40.25
C GLU A 157 -3.28 13.56 -39.48
N LYS A 158 -4.11 14.46 -40.05
CA LYS A 158 -4.61 15.66 -39.35
C LYS A 158 -5.33 15.31 -38.05
N ARG A 159 -6.09 14.22 -38.01
CA ARG A 159 -6.77 13.71 -36.80
C ARG A 159 -5.86 12.89 -35.87
N ARG A 160 -4.54 12.90 -36.11
CA ARG A 160 -3.48 12.21 -35.33
C ARG A 160 -3.58 10.69 -35.37
N TYR A 161 -4.13 10.12 -36.44
CA TYR A 161 -3.99 8.69 -36.69
C TYR A 161 -2.59 8.42 -37.25
N ARG A 162 -2.00 7.31 -36.82
CA ARG A 162 -0.80 6.77 -37.46
C ARG A 162 -1.25 5.91 -38.64
N VAL A 163 -0.94 6.38 -39.84
CA VAL A 163 -1.38 5.76 -41.10
C VAL A 163 -0.30 4.82 -41.63
N PHE A 164 -0.72 3.67 -42.15
CA PHE A 164 0.09 2.67 -42.83
C PHE A 164 -0.55 2.44 -44.20
N ARG A 165 0.22 2.60 -45.28
CA ARG A 165 -0.25 2.43 -46.66
C ARG A 165 0.42 1.22 -47.29
N SER A 166 -0.33 0.47 -48.09
CA SER A 166 0.20 -0.59 -48.96
C SER A 166 -0.61 -0.64 -50.25
N GLY A 167 -0.04 -0.10 -51.33
CA GLY A 167 -0.75 0.07 -52.60
C GLY A 167 -2.02 0.91 -52.43
N ASP A 168 -3.16 0.32 -52.82
CA ASP A 168 -4.49 0.92 -52.75
C ASP A 168 -5.21 0.65 -51.41
N THR A 169 -4.48 0.21 -50.38
CA THR A 169 -5.03 -0.06 -49.05
C THR A 169 -4.40 0.82 -47.99
N ILE A 170 -5.24 1.24 -47.04
CA ILE A 170 -4.86 2.00 -45.86
C ILE A 170 -5.29 1.26 -44.61
N TYR A 171 -4.41 1.28 -43.62
CA TYR A 171 -4.73 1.00 -42.24
C TYR A 171 -4.25 2.15 -41.36
N ALA A 172 -5.14 2.73 -40.55
CA ALA A 172 -4.84 3.83 -39.67
C ALA A 172 -5.24 3.48 -38.24
N ARG A 173 -4.44 3.88 -37.26
CA ARG A 173 -4.72 3.62 -35.84
C ARG A 173 -4.39 4.79 -34.93
N LYS A 174 -5.14 4.92 -33.84
CA LYS A 174 -4.96 5.94 -32.81
C LYS A 174 -5.10 5.32 -31.43
N GLY A 175 -4.46 5.93 -30.42
CA GLY A 175 -4.65 5.55 -29.01
C GLY A 175 -4.17 4.14 -28.62
N ILE A 176 -3.05 3.68 -29.19
CA ILE A 176 -2.48 2.35 -28.90
C ILE A 176 -2.21 2.12 -27.41
N ILE A 177 -1.90 3.20 -26.69
CA ILE A 177 -1.54 3.20 -25.28
C ILE A 177 -2.67 2.65 -24.40
N GLY A 178 -3.93 2.88 -24.75
CA GLY A 178 -5.04 2.36 -23.96
C GLY A 178 -5.34 0.89 -24.18
N ARG A 179 -4.76 0.28 -25.21
CA ARG A 179 -4.77 -1.18 -25.34
C ARG A 179 -3.63 -1.83 -24.55
N ILE A 180 -2.55 -1.09 -24.28
CA ILE A 180 -1.43 -1.53 -23.42
C ILE A 180 -1.76 -1.32 -21.94
N GLY A 181 -2.54 -0.28 -21.59
CA GLY A 181 -2.93 0.07 -20.22
C GLY A 181 -3.34 -1.12 -19.35
N PRO A 182 -4.31 -1.97 -19.76
CA PRO A 182 -4.73 -3.13 -18.97
C PRO A 182 -3.61 -4.15 -18.69
N ILE A 183 -2.61 -4.26 -19.57
CA ILE A 183 -1.45 -5.15 -19.34
C ILE A 183 -0.58 -4.58 -18.21
N VAL A 184 -0.38 -3.26 -18.20
CA VAL A 184 0.39 -2.57 -17.15
C VAL A 184 -0.37 -2.59 -15.81
N VAL A 185 -1.70 -2.58 -15.82
CA VAL A 185 -2.53 -2.80 -14.62
C VAL A 185 -2.23 -4.16 -13.98
N HIS A 186 -2.16 -5.23 -14.78
CA HIS A 186 -1.82 -6.55 -14.26
C HIS A 186 -0.40 -6.60 -13.68
N VAL A 187 0.58 -5.99 -14.36
CA VAL A 187 1.98 -5.94 -13.89
C VAL A 187 2.09 -5.14 -12.60
N SER A 188 1.42 -4.00 -12.50
CA SER A 188 1.43 -3.17 -11.29
C SER A 188 0.79 -3.87 -10.10
N MET A 189 -0.36 -4.52 -10.29
CA MET A 189 -0.98 -5.34 -9.24
C MET A 189 -0.06 -6.49 -8.80
N MET A 190 0.65 -7.12 -9.73
CA MET A 190 1.63 -8.17 -9.40
C MET A 190 2.79 -7.62 -8.58
N LEU A 191 3.33 -6.45 -8.93
CA LEU A 191 4.39 -5.80 -8.17
C LEU A 191 3.93 -5.44 -6.75
N ILE A 192 2.70 -4.94 -6.58
CA ILE A 192 2.14 -4.65 -5.25
C ILE A 192 2.08 -5.93 -4.41
N LEU A 193 1.57 -7.04 -4.96
CA LEU A 193 1.50 -8.32 -4.26
C LEU A 193 2.88 -8.86 -3.89
N ILE A 194 3.84 -8.83 -4.83
CA ILE A 194 5.21 -9.28 -4.60
C ILE A 194 5.89 -8.40 -3.54
N GLY A 195 5.76 -7.07 -3.64
CA GLY A 195 6.32 -6.14 -2.68
C GLY A 195 5.76 -6.36 -1.28
N GLY A 196 4.43 -6.52 -1.15
CA GLY A 196 3.79 -6.86 0.13
C GLY A 196 4.26 -8.21 0.68
N MET A 197 4.43 -9.22 -0.16
CA MET A 197 4.96 -10.52 0.23
C MET A 197 6.41 -10.42 0.72
N VAL A 198 7.29 -9.70 0.00
CA VAL A 198 8.68 -9.46 0.43
C VAL A 198 8.71 -8.75 1.78
N GLY A 199 7.87 -7.71 1.97
CA GLY A 199 7.76 -6.99 3.24
C GLY A 199 7.28 -7.88 4.39
N ALA A 200 6.26 -8.70 4.15
CA ALA A 200 5.73 -9.63 5.16
C ALA A 200 6.72 -10.76 5.53
N MET A 201 7.58 -11.17 4.59
CA MET A 201 8.52 -12.27 4.81
C MET A 201 9.87 -11.82 5.37
N THR A 202 10.34 -10.64 4.98
CA THR A 202 11.68 -10.14 5.33
C THR A 202 11.67 -8.92 6.25
N GLY A 203 10.51 -8.28 6.45
CA GLY A 203 10.37 -7.13 7.35
C GLY A 203 10.19 -7.52 8.81
N PHE A 204 10.40 -6.53 9.69
CA PHE A 204 10.15 -6.67 11.12
C PHE A 204 9.63 -5.37 11.73
N ILE A 205 9.02 -5.51 12.90
CA ILE A 205 8.59 -4.44 13.79
C ILE A 205 9.15 -4.73 15.18
N ALA A 206 9.81 -3.73 15.76
CA ALA A 206 10.24 -3.70 17.14
C ALA A 206 9.59 -2.50 17.86
N GLN A 207 9.44 -2.61 19.17
CA GLN A 207 8.90 -1.54 20.01
C GLN A 207 9.83 -1.30 21.19
N GLU A 208 10.29 -0.06 21.36
CA GLU A 208 11.22 0.29 22.43
C GLU A 208 10.68 1.49 23.21
N VAL A 209 10.71 1.40 24.54
CA VAL A 209 10.42 2.52 25.44
C VAL A 209 11.72 2.90 26.13
N ALA A 210 12.26 4.06 25.78
CA ALA A 210 13.59 4.46 26.21
C ALA A 210 13.54 5.80 26.98
N PRO A 211 14.04 5.86 28.22
CA PRO A 211 14.16 7.11 28.97
C PRO A 211 15.04 8.13 28.25
N SER A 212 14.71 9.41 28.41
CA SER A 212 15.59 10.50 27.99
C SER A 212 16.97 10.38 28.65
N GLY A 213 18.03 10.46 27.84
CA GLY A 213 19.43 10.27 28.27
C GLY A 213 19.94 8.84 28.18
N SER A 214 19.09 7.85 27.91
CA SER A 214 19.49 6.44 27.79
C SER A 214 19.94 6.06 26.39
N THR A 215 20.71 4.97 26.32
CA THR A 215 21.07 4.29 25.07
C THR A 215 20.46 2.89 25.10
N PHE A 216 19.88 2.45 23.99
CA PHE A 216 19.28 1.12 23.86
C PHE A 216 19.71 0.45 22.55
N LEU A 217 19.70 -0.89 22.58
CA LEU A 217 19.78 -1.74 21.40
C LEU A 217 18.38 -2.16 21.00
N ILE A 218 18.15 -2.36 19.71
CA ILE A 218 16.83 -2.73 19.18
C ILE A 218 16.69 -4.24 19.30
N ASN A 219 16.20 -4.71 20.45
CA ASN A 219 16.09 -6.14 20.75
C ASN A 219 14.63 -6.59 20.93
N ASN A 220 13.72 -5.68 21.27
CA ASN A 220 12.32 -6.02 21.51
C ASN A 220 11.52 -6.11 20.21
N ILE A 221 11.81 -7.15 19.42
CA ILE A 221 11.10 -7.47 18.18
C ILE A 221 9.74 -8.06 18.55
N VAL A 222 8.69 -7.27 18.34
CA VAL A 222 7.31 -7.68 18.61
C VAL A 222 6.75 -8.53 17.47
N ASP A 223 7.32 -8.38 16.28
CA ASP A 223 6.80 -8.99 15.08
C ASP A 223 7.88 -9.08 13.99
N ALA A 224 8.01 -10.24 13.34
CA ALA A 224 8.99 -10.49 12.30
C ALA A 224 8.48 -11.52 11.29
N GLY A 225 8.80 -11.29 10.02
CA GLY A 225 8.63 -12.30 8.98
C GLY A 225 9.59 -13.50 9.15
N PRO A 226 9.29 -14.66 8.54
CA PRO A 226 10.11 -15.87 8.68
C PRO A 226 11.58 -15.73 8.24
N TRP A 227 11.89 -14.73 7.42
CA TRP A 227 13.23 -14.45 6.89
C TRP A 227 13.72 -13.04 7.24
N ALA A 228 13.22 -12.47 8.33
CA ALA A 228 13.55 -11.10 8.73
C ALA A 228 14.86 -10.96 9.49
N GLU A 229 15.47 -12.06 9.96
CA GLU A 229 16.69 -12.02 10.77
C GLU A 229 17.84 -11.19 10.16
N PRO A 230 18.11 -11.22 8.84
CA PRO A 230 19.15 -10.38 8.24
C PRO A 230 18.89 -8.88 8.33
N GLN A 231 17.65 -8.46 8.57
CA GLN A 231 17.29 -7.05 8.75
C GLN A 231 17.48 -6.57 10.19
N PHE A 232 17.69 -7.47 11.16
CA PHE A 232 17.84 -7.08 12.55
C PHE A 232 19.14 -6.27 12.73
N PRO A 233 19.06 -5.05 13.26
CA PRO A 233 20.25 -4.25 13.53
C PRO A 233 21.05 -4.87 14.68
N LYS A 234 22.29 -5.26 14.39
CA LYS A 234 23.21 -5.90 15.36
C LYS A 234 24.47 -5.06 15.64
N ASP A 235 24.68 -4.01 14.85
CA ASP A 235 25.94 -3.27 14.72
C ASP A 235 25.81 -1.77 15.04
N TRP A 236 24.70 -1.35 15.65
CA TRP A 236 24.49 0.03 16.09
C TRP A 236 23.43 0.11 17.20
N ALA A 237 23.51 1.17 17.99
CA ALA A 237 22.61 1.49 19.07
C ALA A 237 21.92 2.84 18.84
N VAL A 238 20.89 3.12 19.62
CA VAL A 238 20.18 4.41 19.59
C VAL A 238 20.29 5.07 20.94
N LYS A 239 20.74 6.32 20.95
CA LYS A 239 20.74 7.17 22.13
C LYS A 239 19.61 8.17 22.05
N VAL A 240 18.80 8.24 23.10
CA VAL A 240 17.80 9.29 23.29
C VAL A 240 18.48 10.46 23.95
N ASN A 241 18.88 11.47 23.19
CA ASN A 241 19.52 12.67 23.76
C ASN A 241 18.52 13.47 24.59
N ARG A 242 17.30 13.62 24.06
CA ARG A 242 16.23 14.37 24.71
C ARG A 242 14.87 13.90 24.23
N PHE A 243 13.93 13.74 25.17
CA PHE A 243 12.51 13.60 24.88
C PHE A 243 11.74 14.79 25.49
N TRP A 244 10.78 15.35 24.77
CA TRP A 244 9.89 16.39 25.29
C TRP A 244 8.53 16.37 24.58
N ILE A 245 7.57 17.04 25.20
CA ILE A 245 6.20 17.18 24.71
C ILE A 245 5.87 18.66 24.66
N ASP A 246 5.36 19.09 23.52
CA ASP A 246 4.75 20.40 23.36
C ASP A 246 3.24 20.27 23.64
N TYR A 247 2.72 21.22 24.41
CA TYR A 247 1.34 21.23 24.86
C TYR A 247 0.62 22.45 24.30
N LEU A 248 -0.65 22.27 23.94
CA LEU A 248 -1.54 23.38 23.65
C LEU A 248 -1.80 24.21 24.92
N PRO A 249 -2.21 25.49 24.79
CA PRO A 249 -2.59 26.31 25.94
C PRO A 249 -3.72 25.71 26.80
N THR A 250 -4.52 24.80 26.22
CA THR A 250 -5.57 24.03 26.91
C THR A 250 -5.03 22.91 27.79
N GLY A 251 -3.73 22.57 27.68
CA GLY A 251 -3.06 21.49 28.39
C GLY A 251 -3.06 20.15 27.66
N GLU A 252 -3.71 20.06 26.50
CA GLU A 252 -3.67 18.87 25.63
C GLU A 252 -2.30 18.72 24.95
N ILE A 253 -1.96 17.50 24.58
CA ILE A 253 -0.71 17.20 23.86
C ILE A 253 -0.85 17.68 22.42
N ASP A 254 0.08 18.55 21.99
CA ASP A 254 0.20 18.96 20.59
C ASP A 254 1.09 17.97 19.83
N GLN A 255 2.32 17.78 20.31
CA GLN A 255 3.32 16.95 19.67
C GLN A 255 4.35 16.43 20.66
N PHE A 256 4.94 15.28 20.37
CA PHE A 256 6.02 14.71 21.15
C PHE A 256 7.25 14.50 20.27
N TYR A 257 8.39 14.91 20.78
CA TYR A 257 9.65 14.98 20.06
C TYR A 257 10.70 14.12 20.73
N SER A 258 11.51 13.44 19.92
CA SER A 258 12.72 12.74 20.37
C SER A 258 13.92 13.17 19.54
N ASP A 259 14.92 13.72 20.20
CA ASP A 259 16.24 13.90 19.61
C ASP A 259 17.05 12.61 19.77
N LEU A 260 17.29 11.92 18.66
CA LEU A 260 17.91 10.61 18.61
C LEU A 260 19.26 10.67 17.90
N SER A 261 20.26 10.00 18.47
CA SER A 261 21.54 9.71 17.83
C SER A 261 21.67 8.23 17.55
N VAL A 262 22.12 7.87 16.35
CA VAL A 262 22.56 6.51 16.02
C VAL A 262 24.04 6.41 16.34
N LEU A 263 24.40 5.42 17.14
CA LEU A 263 25.76 5.14 17.56
C LEU A 263 26.25 3.87 16.89
N ASP A 264 27.44 3.88 16.29
CA ASP A 264 28.10 2.66 15.81
C ASP A 264 28.63 1.79 16.97
N ASN A 265 29.27 0.67 16.64
CA ASN A 265 29.87 -0.24 17.62
C ASN A 265 30.98 0.39 18.47
N ASP A 266 31.62 1.46 17.98
CA ASP A 266 32.65 2.20 18.71
C ASP A 266 32.04 3.32 19.59
N GLY A 267 30.70 3.44 19.58
CA GLY A 267 29.96 4.45 20.34
C GLY A 267 29.98 5.84 19.68
N LYS A 268 30.44 5.95 18.43
CA LYS A 268 30.49 7.21 17.70
C LYS A 268 29.14 7.52 17.07
N GLU A 269 28.71 8.77 17.19
CA GLU A 269 27.52 9.27 16.51
C GLU A 269 27.73 9.30 14.99
N VAL A 270 26.93 8.51 14.27
CA VAL A 270 26.97 8.40 12.80
C VAL A 270 25.77 9.04 12.12
N ASP A 271 24.69 9.27 12.87
CA ASP A 271 23.47 9.91 12.39
C ASP A 271 22.75 10.53 13.59
N ARG A 272 22.05 11.65 13.37
CA ARG A 272 21.27 12.32 14.40
C ARG A 272 20.08 13.02 13.78
N LYS A 273 18.90 12.83 14.38
CA LYS A 273 17.69 13.51 13.96
C LYS A 273 16.73 13.70 15.14
N THR A 274 16.11 14.87 15.18
CA THR A 274 14.91 15.09 15.98
C THR A 274 13.70 14.58 15.22
N ILE A 275 13.04 13.56 15.76
CA ILE A 275 11.85 12.93 15.19
C ILE A 275 10.58 13.37 15.92
N HIS A 276 9.45 13.28 15.23
CA HIS A 276 8.11 13.46 15.77
C HIS A 276 7.09 12.65 14.94
N VAL A 277 5.80 12.72 15.28
CA VAL A 277 4.77 12.00 14.51
C VAL A 277 4.83 12.42 13.04
N ASN A 278 4.84 11.44 12.13
CA ASN A 278 5.03 11.57 10.67
C ASN A 278 6.42 11.98 10.17
N GLU A 279 7.37 12.31 11.05
CA GLU A 279 8.76 12.59 10.66
C GLU A 279 9.75 11.64 11.34
N PRO A 280 10.00 10.45 10.74
CA PRO A 280 10.88 9.45 11.34
C PRO A 280 12.37 9.67 11.03
N LEU A 281 13.22 8.95 11.78
CA LEU A 281 14.65 8.74 11.49
C LEU A 281 14.79 7.46 10.66
N LYS A 282 15.60 7.51 9.59
CA LYS A 282 15.86 6.35 8.71
C LYS A 282 17.34 6.06 8.68
N HIS A 283 17.73 4.86 9.07
CA HIS A 283 19.13 4.45 9.09
C HIS A 283 19.26 2.99 8.62
N LYS A 284 20.13 2.72 7.63
CA LYS A 284 20.40 1.37 7.09
C LYS A 284 19.15 0.52 6.79
N GLY A 285 18.10 1.13 6.24
CA GLY A 285 16.85 0.43 5.90
C GLY A 285 15.88 0.22 7.07
N VAL A 286 16.26 0.62 8.28
CA VAL A 286 15.41 0.66 9.48
C VAL A 286 14.87 2.07 9.68
N THR A 287 13.58 2.17 10.01
CA THR A 287 12.89 3.44 10.26
C THR A 287 12.38 3.48 11.68
N LEU A 288 12.73 4.53 12.42
CA LEU A 288 12.32 4.75 13.81
C LEU A 288 11.22 5.81 13.82
N TYR A 289 10.01 5.39 14.18
CA TYR A 289 8.83 6.23 14.30
C TYR A 289 8.58 6.59 15.76
N GLN A 290 8.25 7.84 15.98
CA GLN A 290 7.72 8.30 17.23
C GLN A 290 6.26 7.83 17.35
N ALA A 291 5.97 6.95 18.31
CA ALA A 291 4.67 6.27 18.41
C ALA A 291 3.95 6.52 19.75
N ASP A 292 4.69 6.57 20.86
CA ASP A 292 4.10 6.76 22.18
C ASP A 292 5.06 7.49 23.14
N TRP A 293 4.67 7.65 24.39
CA TRP A 293 5.50 8.21 25.46
C TRP A 293 5.12 7.66 26.85
N SER A 294 6.05 7.74 27.80
CA SER A 294 5.86 7.35 29.19
C SER A 294 6.65 8.24 30.14
N ILE A 295 6.44 8.11 31.45
CA ILE A 295 7.29 8.70 32.48
C ILE A 295 8.14 7.59 33.08
N ALA A 296 9.47 7.67 32.92
CA ALA A 296 10.39 6.65 33.40
C ALA A 296 10.71 6.80 34.88
N ALA A 297 10.93 8.04 35.32
CA ALA A 297 11.39 8.29 36.68
C ALA A 297 11.12 9.72 37.12
N VAL A 298 11.11 9.92 38.43
CA VAL A 298 11.19 11.22 39.07
C VAL A 298 12.50 11.34 39.83
N GLN A 299 13.16 12.48 39.68
CA GLN A 299 14.33 12.83 40.46
C GLN A 299 13.90 13.70 41.64
N VAL A 300 14.20 13.24 42.86
CA VAL A 300 13.80 13.90 44.10
C VAL A 300 14.99 14.15 45.00
N LYS A 301 14.90 15.18 45.83
CA LYS A 301 15.88 15.48 46.88
C LYS A 301 15.15 15.57 48.21
N LEU A 302 15.62 14.82 49.20
CA LEU A 302 15.06 14.76 50.54
C LEU A 302 15.99 15.52 51.49
N ASN A 303 15.53 16.66 52.02
CA ASN A 303 16.33 17.55 52.85
C ASN A 303 17.66 17.94 52.17
N LYS A 304 18.78 17.40 52.68
CA LYS A 304 20.15 17.62 52.16
C LYS A 304 20.73 16.38 51.46
N SER A 305 19.90 15.38 51.12
CA SER A 305 20.35 14.20 50.39
C SER A 305 20.91 14.56 49.00
N PRO A 306 21.66 13.65 48.38
CA PRO A 306 21.83 13.65 46.93
C PRO A 306 20.48 13.59 46.21
N VAL A 307 20.47 13.93 44.91
CA VAL A 307 19.30 13.68 44.06
C VAL A 307 19.16 12.16 43.88
N LEU A 308 18.01 11.63 44.29
CA LEU A 308 17.65 10.24 44.16
C LEU A 308 16.67 10.09 43.00
N GLN A 309 16.81 9.02 42.22
CA GLN A 309 15.92 8.73 41.10
C GLN A 309 15.03 7.54 41.44
N PHE A 310 13.71 7.76 41.40
CA PHE A 310 12.72 6.71 41.64
C PHE A 310 11.99 6.38 40.34
N PRO A 311 11.94 5.10 39.93
CA PRO A 311 11.23 4.70 38.73
C PRO A 311 9.73 4.94 38.90
N MET A 312 9.07 5.38 37.84
CA MET A 312 7.63 5.56 37.81
C MET A 312 6.98 4.45 36.98
N ALA A 313 5.91 3.89 37.51
CA ALA A 313 5.12 2.86 36.84
C ALA A 313 3.81 3.45 36.35
N LYS A 314 3.37 3.03 35.16
CA LYS A 314 2.02 3.36 34.67
C LYS A 314 1.00 2.67 35.57
N LEU A 315 0.00 3.42 36.03
CA LEU A 315 -1.10 2.93 36.85
C LEU A 315 -2.33 2.70 35.98
N ASP A 316 -3.04 1.60 36.22
CA ASP A 316 -4.31 1.29 35.56
C ASP A 316 -5.40 2.21 36.11
N ALA A 317 -5.56 3.37 35.48
CA ALA A 317 -6.62 4.33 35.78
C ALA A 317 -7.62 4.40 34.62
N VAL A 318 -8.91 4.34 34.95
CA VAL A 318 -9.99 4.44 33.95
C VAL A 318 -9.96 5.85 33.35
N GLY A 319 -9.71 5.93 32.04
CA GLY A 319 -9.87 7.15 31.24
C GLY A 319 -8.72 8.16 31.26
N SER A 320 -7.62 7.94 32.02
CA SER A 320 -6.44 8.82 31.96
C SER A 320 -5.14 8.08 32.18
N ARG A 321 -4.07 8.49 31.50
CA ARG A 321 -2.72 7.95 31.73
C ARG A 321 -2.15 8.57 33.00
N VAL A 322 -1.80 7.73 33.95
CA VAL A 322 -1.27 8.15 35.25
C VAL A 322 -0.03 7.32 35.53
N TRP A 323 0.99 7.96 36.10
CA TRP A 323 2.20 7.30 36.55
C TRP A 323 2.39 7.55 38.04
N GLY A 324 2.77 6.50 38.76
CA GLY A 324 2.97 6.51 40.19
C GLY A 324 4.35 6.00 40.58
N THR A 325 4.88 6.51 41.68
CA THR A 325 6.00 5.90 42.40
C THR A 325 5.83 6.10 43.89
N TRP A 326 6.51 5.29 44.68
CA TRP A 326 6.58 5.44 46.13
C TRP A 326 7.98 5.92 46.53
N VAL A 327 8.03 7.01 47.29
CA VAL A 327 9.26 7.63 47.77
C VAL A 327 9.35 7.44 49.29
N PRO A 328 10.36 6.70 49.79
CA PRO A 328 10.59 6.59 51.22
C PRO A 328 11.05 7.94 51.79
N LEU A 329 10.43 8.35 52.90
CA LEU A 329 10.86 9.55 53.65
C LEU A 329 11.91 9.22 54.72
N LYS A 330 12.02 7.94 55.10
CA LYS A 330 12.98 7.43 56.08
C LYS A 330 13.86 6.32 55.49
N PRO A 331 15.14 6.20 55.91
CA PRO A 331 16.04 5.16 55.41
C PRO A 331 15.60 3.71 55.70
N ASP A 332 14.80 3.51 56.75
CA ASP A 332 14.28 2.19 57.16
C ASP A 332 13.03 1.76 56.37
N LEU A 333 12.60 2.56 55.38
CA LEU A 333 11.41 2.33 54.56
C LEU A 333 10.09 2.25 55.34
N SER A 334 10.09 2.65 56.62
CA SER A 334 8.90 2.57 57.48
C SER A 334 7.83 3.61 57.16
N ASP A 335 8.21 4.69 56.48
CA ASP A 335 7.32 5.79 56.10
C ASP A 335 7.72 6.35 54.73
N GLY A 336 6.73 6.80 53.97
CA GLY A 336 6.89 7.25 52.61
C GLY A 336 5.65 7.93 52.06
N VAL A 337 5.76 8.41 50.84
CA VAL A 337 4.66 9.05 50.11
C VAL A 337 4.58 8.55 48.68
N SER A 338 3.37 8.49 48.17
CA SER A 338 3.12 8.15 46.78
C SER A 338 3.11 9.43 45.95
N LEU A 339 3.94 9.47 44.92
CA LEU A 339 3.98 10.55 43.95
C LEU A 339 3.26 10.12 42.69
N ILE A 340 2.31 10.95 42.24
CA ILE A 340 1.51 10.68 41.06
C ILE A 340 1.65 11.82 40.06
N ALA A 341 1.98 11.49 38.81
CA ALA A 341 2.05 12.43 37.70
C ALA A 341 1.09 12.00 36.58
N ARG A 342 0.53 12.99 35.87
CA ARG A 342 -0.37 12.78 34.72
C ARG A 342 0.28 13.13 33.38
N ASP A 343 1.32 13.95 33.41
CA ASP A 343 1.99 14.52 32.26
C ASP A 343 3.43 14.92 32.60
N LEU A 344 4.13 15.50 31.63
CA LEU A 344 5.47 16.06 31.79
C LEU A 344 5.49 17.58 32.03
N GLN A 345 4.33 18.23 32.21
CA GLN A 345 4.23 19.66 32.54
C GLN A 345 4.75 19.96 33.95
N GLY A 346 4.91 18.92 34.77
CA GLY A 346 5.69 18.98 35.98
C GLY A 346 4.88 19.00 37.26
N LEU A 347 3.56 18.85 37.25
CA LEU A 347 2.74 18.77 38.46
C LEU A 347 2.70 17.33 39.01
N LEU A 348 3.10 17.15 40.27
CA LEU A 348 2.98 15.90 41.00
C LEU A 348 2.03 16.05 42.19
N LEU A 349 1.15 15.06 42.33
CA LEU A 349 0.26 14.89 43.47
C LEU A 349 0.93 13.99 44.51
N ILE A 350 0.90 14.39 45.78
CA ILE A 350 1.52 13.67 46.89
C ILE A 350 0.44 13.07 47.77
N TYR A 351 0.42 11.75 47.87
CA TYR A 351 -0.51 10.99 48.70
C TYR A 351 0.21 10.34 49.87
N ASP A 352 -0.47 10.24 51.00
CA ASP A 352 -0.02 9.40 52.11
C ASP A 352 -0.29 7.91 51.84
N THR A 353 0.11 7.07 52.80
CA THR A 353 -0.09 5.62 52.78
C THR A 353 -1.57 5.21 52.85
N ASP A 354 -2.45 6.09 53.32
CA ASP A 354 -3.89 5.87 53.40
C ASP A 354 -4.62 6.33 52.12
N GLY A 355 -3.88 6.84 51.13
CA GLY A 355 -4.43 7.32 49.86
C GLY A 355 -5.05 8.72 49.93
N LYS A 356 -4.79 9.49 50.99
CA LYS A 356 -5.24 10.88 51.11
C LYS A 356 -4.22 11.83 50.49
N LEU A 357 -4.71 12.78 49.69
CA LEU A 357 -3.90 13.83 49.11
C LEU A 357 -3.36 14.74 50.22
N ILE A 358 -2.05 14.77 50.39
CA ILE A 358 -1.35 15.63 51.36
C ILE A 358 -1.10 17.00 50.74
N SER A 359 -0.53 17.02 49.53
CA SER A 359 -0.10 18.26 48.87
C SER A 359 0.15 18.03 47.38
N THR A 360 0.49 19.11 46.68
CA THR A 360 0.91 19.12 45.28
C THR A 360 2.22 19.88 45.14
N VAL A 361 3.11 19.39 44.30
CA VAL A 361 4.42 20.01 44.06
C VAL A 361 4.69 20.03 42.57
N ARG A 362 5.31 21.11 42.08
CA ARG A 362 5.79 21.17 40.69
C ARG A 362 7.28 20.86 40.62
N LYS A 363 7.73 20.39 39.46
CA LYS A 363 9.14 20.31 39.10
C LYS A 363 9.86 21.62 39.43
N GLY A 364 11.02 21.51 40.06
CA GLY A 364 11.85 22.63 40.52
C GLY A 364 11.43 23.21 41.87
N MET A 365 10.29 22.79 42.44
CA MET A 365 9.79 23.26 43.72
C MET A 365 9.98 22.22 44.83
N SER A 366 9.82 22.66 46.08
CA SER A 366 9.86 21.81 47.26
C SER A 366 8.65 22.01 48.14
N VAL A 367 8.37 21.01 48.98
CA VAL A 367 7.24 20.98 49.91
C VAL A 367 7.63 20.26 51.18
N GLN A 368 7.11 20.70 52.31
CA GLN A 368 7.27 20.03 53.59
C GLN A 368 6.22 18.92 53.73
N VAL A 369 6.67 17.68 53.91
CA VAL A 369 5.80 16.53 54.08
C VAL A 369 6.30 15.71 55.27
N LYS A 370 5.47 15.59 56.31
CA LYS A 370 5.81 14.87 57.55
C LYS A 370 7.19 15.25 58.14
N GLY A 371 7.55 16.53 58.07
CA GLY A 371 8.83 17.05 58.59
C GLY A 371 10.05 16.84 57.68
N VAL A 372 9.85 16.33 56.46
CA VAL A 372 10.89 16.20 55.42
C VAL A 372 10.62 17.20 54.30
N THR A 373 11.65 17.96 53.93
CA THR A 373 11.63 18.81 52.73
C THR A 373 11.81 17.90 51.51
N LEU A 374 10.72 17.63 50.79
CA LEU A 374 10.75 16.92 49.52
C LEU A 374 10.83 17.93 48.37
N ALA A 375 11.90 17.90 47.59
CA ALA A 375 12.06 18.71 46.38
C ALA A 375 12.03 17.83 45.13
N ILE A 376 11.31 18.26 44.10
CA ILE A 376 11.27 17.59 42.80
C ILE A 376 12.31 18.24 41.88
N ALA A 377 13.40 17.54 41.60
CA ALA A 377 14.47 18.05 40.74
C ALA A 377 14.07 18.00 39.26
N ASP A 378 13.65 16.83 38.78
CA ASP A 378 13.20 16.64 37.40
C ASP A 378 12.23 15.46 37.24
N ILE A 379 11.54 15.42 36.10
CA ILE A 379 10.72 14.29 35.67
C ILE A 379 11.29 13.78 34.35
N ILE A 380 11.73 12.53 34.34
CA ILE A 380 12.35 11.90 33.18
C ILE A 380 11.26 11.25 32.33
N GLY A 381 10.96 11.88 31.21
CA GLY A 381 10.13 11.28 30.17
C GLY A 381 10.85 10.18 29.40
N SER A 382 10.08 9.27 28.82
CA SER A 382 10.53 8.24 27.89
C SER A 382 9.84 8.40 26.56
N THR A 383 10.60 8.19 25.49
CA THR A 383 10.05 8.04 24.15
C THR A 383 9.57 6.61 23.95
N GLY A 384 8.40 6.44 23.34
CA GLY A 384 7.92 5.18 22.79
C GLY A 384 8.15 5.15 21.29
N LEU A 385 9.02 4.27 20.83
CA LEU A 385 9.44 4.16 19.45
C LEU A 385 8.87 2.89 18.83
N GLN A 386 8.29 3.03 17.64
CA GLN A 386 8.00 1.91 16.76
C GLN A 386 9.08 1.85 15.67
N ILE A 387 9.79 0.74 15.61
CA ILE A 387 10.97 0.58 14.77
C ILE A 387 10.63 -0.46 13.72
N LYS A 388 10.78 -0.12 12.44
CA LYS A 388 10.33 -0.97 11.33
C LYS A 388 11.39 -1.06 10.24
N ALA A 389 11.62 -2.27 9.72
CA ALA A 389 12.28 -2.47 8.43
C ALA A 389 11.32 -3.20 7.48
N ASP A 390 11.20 -2.70 6.25
CA ASP A 390 10.31 -3.28 5.25
C ASP A 390 10.89 -3.07 3.84
N PRO A 391 11.71 -4.04 3.38
CA PRO A 391 12.32 -3.99 2.06
C PRO A 391 11.32 -4.05 0.90
N GLY A 392 10.05 -4.39 1.18
CA GLY A 392 8.99 -4.49 0.19
C GLY A 392 8.44 -3.13 -0.27
N ILE A 393 8.56 -2.09 0.57
CA ILE A 393 7.96 -0.77 0.32
C ILE A 393 8.31 -0.18 -1.06
N PRO A 394 9.59 -0.16 -1.52
CA PRO A 394 9.91 0.39 -2.83
C PRO A 394 9.21 -0.32 -4.00
N ILE A 395 9.06 -1.65 -3.90
CA ILE A 395 8.37 -2.46 -4.92
C ILE A 395 6.88 -2.12 -4.94
N VAL A 396 6.28 -2.00 -3.75
CA VAL A 396 4.87 -1.61 -3.61
C VAL A 396 4.62 -0.22 -4.19
N TYR A 397 5.48 0.76 -3.88
CA TYR A 397 5.37 2.12 -4.41
C TYR A 397 5.56 2.18 -5.93
N LEU A 398 6.51 1.42 -6.48
CA LEU A 398 6.64 1.28 -7.93
C LEU A 398 5.37 0.70 -8.55
N GLY A 399 4.80 -0.34 -7.92
CA GLY A 399 3.53 -0.92 -8.31
C GLY A 399 2.40 0.11 -8.33
N PHE A 400 2.20 0.86 -7.26
CA PHE A 400 1.18 1.91 -7.20
C PHE A 400 1.40 3.02 -8.23
N GLY A 401 2.63 3.48 -8.43
CA GLY A 401 2.95 4.49 -9.44
C GLY A 401 2.60 4.00 -10.86
N LEU A 402 2.96 2.76 -11.18
CA LEU A 402 2.59 2.13 -12.45
C LEU A 402 1.07 1.93 -12.57
N LEU A 403 0.38 1.60 -11.48
CA LEU A 403 -1.07 1.43 -11.45
C LEU A 403 -1.76 2.76 -11.82
N MET A 404 -1.35 3.87 -11.18
CA MET A 404 -1.89 5.20 -11.49
C MET A 404 -1.70 5.56 -12.96
N ILE A 405 -0.48 5.43 -13.50
CA ILE A 405 -0.20 5.72 -14.91
C ILE A 405 -1.03 4.82 -15.83
N SER A 406 -1.08 3.52 -15.53
CA SER A 406 -1.79 2.53 -16.35
C SER A 406 -3.30 2.72 -16.38
N THR A 407 -3.91 3.19 -15.29
CA THR A 407 -5.33 3.53 -15.28
C THR A 407 -5.62 4.70 -16.21
N MET A 408 -4.81 5.77 -16.19
CA MET A 408 -4.94 6.88 -17.13
C MET A 408 -4.76 6.42 -18.58
N MET A 409 -3.75 5.59 -18.86
CA MET A 409 -3.56 4.98 -20.17
C MET A 409 -4.81 4.21 -20.61
N SER A 410 -5.40 3.41 -19.71
CA SER A 410 -6.54 2.54 -19.99
C SER A 410 -7.81 3.30 -20.39
N TYR A 411 -7.93 4.59 -20.10
CA TYR A 411 -9.05 5.41 -20.58
C TYR A 411 -8.92 5.82 -22.05
N VAL A 412 -7.73 5.79 -22.64
CA VAL A 412 -7.51 6.23 -24.03
C VAL A 412 -8.13 5.24 -25.02
N SER A 413 -9.10 5.66 -25.84
CA SER A 413 -9.70 4.80 -26.86
C SER A 413 -8.71 4.38 -27.94
N HIS A 414 -8.71 3.09 -28.27
CA HIS A 414 -7.96 2.56 -29.40
C HIS A 414 -8.88 2.43 -30.62
N SER A 415 -8.74 3.38 -31.53
CA SER A 415 -9.51 3.46 -32.77
C SER A 415 -8.69 2.96 -33.95
N GLN A 416 -9.35 2.25 -34.87
CA GLN A 416 -8.78 1.68 -36.07
C GLN A 416 -9.67 2.01 -37.27
N ILE A 417 -9.07 2.47 -38.35
CA ILE A 417 -9.75 2.78 -39.61
C ILE A 417 -9.03 2.06 -40.74
N TRP A 418 -9.79 1.49 -41.66
CA TRP A 418 -9.29 0.86 -42.86
C TRP A 418 -9.90 1.55 -44.07
N ALA A 419 -9.16 1.63 -45.17
CA ALA A 419 -9.70 2.05 -46.45
C ALA A 419 -9.11 1.24 -47.61
N LEU A 420 -9.86 1.14 -48.70
CA LEU A 420 -9.50 0.42 -49.92
C LEU A 420 -10.00 1.22 -51.13
N GLN A 421 -9.12 1.49 -52.09
CA GLN A 421 -9.52 1.96 -53.41
C GLN A 421 -9.48 0.79 -54.39
N LYS A 422 -10.60 0.48 -55.04
CA LYS A 422 -10.68 -0.64 -55.98
C LYS A 422 -11.83 -0.45 -56.97
N ASP A 423 -11.58 -0.76 -58.25
CA ASP A 423 -12.58 -0.73 -59.32
C ASP A 423 -13.27 0.64 -59.45
N GLY A 424 -12.51 1.73 -59.26
CA GLY A 424 -13.02 3.11 -59.29
C GLY A 424 -13.77 3.53 -58.03
N LYS A 425 -13.97 2.64 -57.05
CA LYS A 425 -14.69 2.91 -55.81
C LYS A 425 -13.77 2.99 -54.61
N PHE A 426 -14.19 3.76 -53.61
CA PHE A 426 -13.49 3.93 -52.34
C PHE A 426 -14.34 3.37 -51.20
N TYR A 427 -13.77 2.43 -50.45
CA TYR A 427 -14.39 1.79 -49.29
C TYR A 427 -13.64 2.22 -48.04
N ILE A 428 -14.38 2.58 -46.99
CA ILE A 428 -13.81 2.94 -45.69
C ILE A 428 -14.62 2.31 -44.56
N GLY A 429 -13.94 1.85 -43.52
CA GLY A 429 -14.56 1.20 -42.38
C GLY A 429 -13.78 1.41 -41.10
N GLY A 430 -14.47 1.50 -39.98
CA GLY A 430 -13.87 1.85 -38.69
C GLY A 430 -14.32 0.96 -37.54
N ASN A 431 -13.47 0.83 -36.53
CA ASN A 431 -13.83 0.23 -35.25
C ASN A 431 -13.05 0.89 -34.10
N THR A 432 -13.65 0.91 -32.91
CA THR A 432 -13.00 1.32 -31.67
C THR A 432 -13.27 0.30 -30.56
N ASN A 433 -12.32 0.17 -29.62
CA ASN A 433 -12.51 -0.70 -28.47
C ASN A 433 -13.43 -0.10 -27.38
N ARG A 434 -13.59 1.23 -27.34
CA ARG A 434 -14.41 1.96 -26.35
C ARG A 434 -14.82 3.33 -26.88
N ALA A 435 -15.68 4.03 -26.13
CA ALA A 435 -16.20 5.36 -26.51
C ALA A 435 -16.79 5.37 -27.92
N GLN A 436 -17.70 4.41 -28.19
CA GLN A 436 -18.27 4.18 -29.52
C GLN A 436 -18.93 5.42 -30.09
N VAL A 437 -19.72 6.15 -29.29
CA VAL A 437 -20.42 7.37 -29.72
C VAL A 437 -19.45 8.48 -30.14
N THR A 438 -18.36 8.68 -29.38
CA THR A 438 -17.35 9.69 -29.72
C THR A 438 -16.61 9.33 -31.00
N PHE A 439 -16.28 8.04 -31.18
CA PHE A 439 -15.65 7.55 -32.40
C PHE A 439 -16.60 7.63 -33.61
N GLU A 440 -17.88 7.31 -33.42
CA GLU A 440 -18.90 7.40 -34.47
C GLU A 440 -19.03 8.82 -34.98
N ARG A 441 -19.10 9.81 -34.08
CA ARG A 441 -19.08 11.22 -34.47
C ARG A 441 -17.80 11.61 -35.22
N GLU A 442 -16.62 11.25 -34.68
CA GLU A 442 -15.33 11.53 -35.35
C GLU A 442 -15.26 10.87 -36.74
N PHE A 443 -15.82 9.67 -36.87
CA PHE A 443 -15.84 8.90 -38.11
C PHE A 443 -16.80 9.52 -39.13
N LEU A 444 -18.02 9.89 -38.74
CA LEU A 444 -18.99 10.58 -39.62
C LEU A 444 -18.44 11.91 -40.13
N GLU A 445 -17.86 12.74 -39.26
CA GLU A 445 -17.21 13.99 -39.67
C GLU A 445 -16.06 13.74 -40.67
N LEU A 446 -15.36 12.62 -40.54
CA LEU A 446 -14.32 12.22 -41.48
C LEU A 446 -14.92 11.74 -42.81
N LEU A 447 -16.05 11.03 -42.79
CA LEU A 447 -16.77 10.64 -44.01
C LEU A 447 -17.28 11.85 -44.79
N ASP A 448 -17.88 12.82 -44.11
CA ASP A 448 -18.38 14.06 -44.72
C ASP A 448 -17.24 14.81 -45.43
N GLN A 449 -16.11 15.00 -44.74
CA GLN A 449 -14.94 15.66 -45.31
C GLN A 449 -14.32 14.88 -46.47
N ILE A 450 -14.40 13.55 -46.48
CA ILE A 450 -13.94 12.74 -47.61
C ILE A 450 -14.88 12.92 -48.80
N GLY A 451 -16.19 12.90 -48.56
CA GLY A 451 -17.25 12.98 -49.56
C GLY A 451 -17.41 14.34 -50.24
N GLU A 452 -17.00 15.44 -49.59
CA GLU A 452 -16.99 16.77 -50.21
C GLU A 452 -16.12 16.77 -51.47
N ARG A 453 -16.71 17.03 -52.64
CA ARG A 453 -15.93 17.28 -53.88
C ARG A 453 -15.05 18.51 -53.66
N GLU A 454 -13.78 18.42 -54.05
CA GLU A 454 -12.96 19.62 -54.23
C GLU A 454 -13.61 20.48 -55.31
N ASN A 455 -14.47 21.42 -54.91
CA ASN A 455 -14.88 22.54 -55.75
C ASN A 455 -13.68 23.50 -55.84
N VAL A 456 -12.63 23.08 -56.54
CA VAL A 456 -11.66 24.01 -57.10
C VAL A 456 -12.31 24.54 -58.36
N LEU A 457 -13.08 25.61 -58.20
CA LEU A 457 -13.50 26.46 -59.31
C LEU A 457 -12.24 26.98 -59.98
N ASP A 458 -11.92 26.41 -61.13
CA ASP A 458 -11.04 26.98 -62.14
C ASP A 458 -11.63 28.33 -62.58
N THR A 459 -11.28 29.38 -61.84
CA THR A 459 -11.63 30.76 -62.15
C THR A 459 -10.40 31.43 -62.74
N SER A 460 -9.84 30.85 -63.81
CA SER A 460 -8.72 31.46 -64.53
C SER A 460 -8.84 31.44 -66.05
N THR A 461 -9.97 31.03 -66.62
CA THR A 461 -10.16 30.95 -68.08
C THR A 461 -11.46 31.60 -68.59
N GLN A 462 -11.86 32.74 -68.01
CA GLN A 462 -12.90 33.61 -68.61
C GLN A 462 -12.61 35.10 -68.34
N LEU A 463 -11.50 35.62 -68.86
CA LEU A 463 -11.29 37.07 -69.08
C LEU A 463 -10.48 37.34 -70.37
N ALA A 464 -10.72 36.55 -71.41
CA ALA A 464 -10.20 36.79 -72.75
C ALA A 464 -11.35 36.70 -73.77
N GLU A 465 -12.28 37.65 -73.69
CA GLU A 465 -13.17 38.09 -74.78
C GLU A 465 -14.06 39.24 -74.26
N VAL A 466 -13.51 40.46 -74.20
CA VAL A 466 -14.16 41.74 -74.53
C VAL A 466 -13.08 42.71 -75.01
#